data_AF-A0A6N2DGL7-F1
#
_entry.id   AF-A0A6N2DGL7-F1
#
_cell.length_a   1.000
_cell.length_b   1.000
_cell.length_c   1.000
_cell.angle_alpha   90.00
_cell.angle_beta   90.00
_cell.angle_gamma   90.00
#
_symmetry.space_group_name_H-M   'P 1'
#
loop_
_entity.id
_entity.type
_entity.pdbx_description
1 polymer ?
#
loop_
_entity_poly.entity_id
_entity_poly.type
_entity_poly.pdbx_seq_one_letter_code
_entity_poly.pdbx_strand_id
1 'polypeptide(L)'
;MDRPAIHDDHVGRRFLSLLIAGLLLATAGLALDPAISRSPAARADTATPSVFRPVEPTRLVDTRRTDCGCQRIDPATIRIMVAGVGDIPDDATSVALTITVTGAAGPGFATVWPSGSPRRETSNLNWSTGESRANGTIVELGADGAVDVYLSAEAFVLVDVAGAFVPSPGATSAGRFTPVPQSRLLDSRSDGARITDATVRVSRPSGVPADATAMAVTVTAADSASWGFVTAYPAGTERPEVSLVNTDAAGQTRAATGIVPLGPGGIDLYVEGSMHVLVDVIGWFTGESAVASGDGRFVSTAPTRMFDTRSLADPVYADGIRELELFTNVDVDDAGDVYLQLTSVAGAVVTNLTVTDTMADGFLSAFPARTPRPGTSTINWTTDQTVANLTITPWSTAGAAYYAFSETDVIVDVTGYFTGPAVTATGTRAPNTVPGYTGESPYDLVRESVAPGVWAVLGDVEMRTVPALPGGAAGVAATSPDRIAFARFIYQFRRSVARSVAAHEVGHILTWRWLQTVPGASEARVQSIGGHECMAEAIGRLLFAQLGRFNYQPGYGTTLIECSTSVAAGNLALEVVSTTT
;
A
#
# COMPACT_ATOMS: atom_id res chain seq x y z
N MET A 1 -63.46 -35.66 -47.53
CA MET A 1 -64.28 -36.83 -47.18
C MET A 1 -63.47 -37.68 -46.20
N ASP A 2 -63.95 -37.67 -44.96
CA ASP A 2 -63.88 -38.67 -43.89
C ASP A 2 -62.55 -39.33 -43.42
N ARG A 3 -62.26 -38.99 -42.15
CA ARG A 3 -61.76 -39.80 -40.99
C ARG A 3 -62.09 -41.31 -41.03
N PRO A 4 -61.48 -42.20 -40.19
CA PRO A 4 -61.06 -42.02 -38.76
C PRO A 4 -59.68 -42.64 -38.36
N ALA A 5 -58.99 -42.20 -37.29
CA ALA A 5 -59.05 -42.59 -35.84
C ALA A 5 -58.49 -44.02 -35.56
N ILE A 6 -57.68 -44.39 -34.55
CA ILE A 6 -57.31 -43.85 -33.22
C ILE A 6 -56.17 -44.74 -32.60
N HIS A 7 -55.33 -44.14 -31.70
CA HIS A 7 -54.49 -44.65 -30.56
C HIS A 7 -53.49 -45.84 -30.70
N ASP A 8 -52.18 -45.66 -30.45
CA ASP A 8 -51.39 -45.70 -29.17
C ASP A 8 -51.14 -47.14 -28.65
N ASP A 9 -50.02 -47.55 -28.05
CA ASP A 9 -48.73 -46.93 -27.69
C ASP A 9 -47.71 -48.04 -27.32
N HIS A 10 -46.42 -47.66 -27.27
CA HIS A 10 -45.31 -48.18 -26.42
C HIS A 10 -44.41 -49.40 -26.77
N VAL A 11 -43.14 -49.22 -26.31
CA VAL A 11 -41.98 -50.14 -26.17
C VAL A 11 -41.17 -50.34 -27.46
N GLY A 12 -39.83 -50.24 -27.57
CA GLY A 12 -38.72 -50.09 -26.65
C GLY A 12 -37.48 -50.81 -27.25
N ARG A 13 -36.29 -50.18 -27.17
CA ARG A 13 -34.92 -50.78 -27.21
C ARG A 13 -34.34 -51.39 -28.52
N ARG A 14 -33.19 -50.78 -28.90
CA ARG A 14 -31.83 -51.36 -29.11
C ARG A 14 -31.29 -51.71 -30.52
N PHE A 15 -30.01 -51.35 -30.68
CA PHE A 15 -28.91 -51.89 -31.53
C PHE A 15 -28.68 -51.41 -32.98
N LEU A 16 -27.76 -50.42 -33.09
CA LEU A 16 -26.46 -50.44 -33.80
C LEU A 16 -26.30 -51.32 -35.07
N SER A 17 -25.94 -50.71 -36.22
CA SER A 17 -24.65 -50.91 -36.92
C SER A 17 -24.54 -50.24 -38.31
N LEU A 18 -23.46 -49.46 -38.46
CA LEU A 18 -22.56 -49.28 -39.62
C LEU A 18 -23.08 -48.69 -40.95
N LEU A 19 -22.57 -47.51 -41.34
CA LEU A 19 -21.56 -47.39 -42.42
C LEU A 19 -20.99 -45.96 -42.55
N ILE A 20 -19.69 -45.94 -42.88
CA ILE A 20 -18.74 -44.83 -42.99
C ILE A 20 -18.80 -44.21 -44.39
N ALA A 21 -18.70 -42.88 -44.50
CA ALA A 21 -17.68 -42.16 -45.31
C ALA A 21 -18.09 -40.69 -45.60
N GLY A 22 -17.15 -39.74 -45.44
CA GLY A 22 -17.03 -38.60 -46.35
C GLY A 22 -17.36 -37.18 -45.88
N LEU A 23 -16.75 -36.75 -44.77
CA LEU A 23 -16.13 -35.45 -44.48
C LEU A 23 -16.57 -34.12 -45.20
N LEU A 24 -16.88 -33.13 -44.35
CA LEU A 24 -16.72 -31.65 -44.43
C LEU A 24 -17.68 -30.77 -45.26
N LEU A 25 -18.65 -30.15 -44.56
CA LEU A 25 -18.84 -28.68 -44.48
C LEU A 25 -20.03 -28.38 -43.55
N ALA A 26 -19.77 -28.01 -42.29
CA ALA A 26 -20.79 -27.53 -41.37
C ALA A 26 -20.56 -26.03 -41.10
N THR A 27 -21.34 -25.21 -41.79
CA THR A 27 -21.58 -23.81 -41.46
C THR A 27 -22.31 -23.72 -40.13
N ALA A 28 -21.64 -23.21 -39.10
CA ALA A 28 -22.26 -22.84 -37.84
C ALA A 28 -23.11 -21.56 -38.05
N GLY A 29 -24.33 -21.57 -37.50
CA GLY A 29 -25.22 -20.41 -37.51
C GLY A 29 -24.63 -19.25 -36.72
N LEU A 30 -24.46 -18.12 -37.39
CA LEU A 30 -24.15 -16.83 -36.79
C LEU A 30 -25.46 -16.18 -36.33
N ALA A 31 -25.67 -16.11 -35.02
CA ALA A 31 -26.48 -15.05 -34.44
C ALA A 31 -25.67 -13.76 -34.51
N LEU A 32 -26.22 -12.74 -35.18
CA LEU A 32 -25.64 -11.41 -35.30
C LEU A 32 -25.72 -10.71 -33.93
N ASP A 33 -24.61 -10.64 -33.23
CA ASP A 33 -24.40 -9.63 -32.18
C ASP A 33 -24.19 -8.28 -32.88
N PRO A 34 -24.86 -7.18 -32.47
CA PRO A 34 -24.55 -5.87 -33.02
C PRO A 34 -23.12 -5.52 -32.59
N ALA A 35 -22.19 -5.62 -33.53
CA ALA A 35 -20.85 -5.08 -33.37
C ALA A 35 -20.99 -3.59 -33.02
N ILE A 36 -20.84 -3.27 -31.74
CA ILE A 36 -20.40 -1.94 -31.33
C ILE A 36 -19.02 -1.82 -31.96
N SER A 37 -18.95 -1.16 -33.11
CA SER A 37 -17.70 -0.68 -33.68
C SER A 37 -17.17 0.36 -32.69
N ARG A 38 -16.48 -0.12 -31.64
CA ARG A 38 -15.63 0.74 -30.82
C ARG A 38 -14.49 1.12 -31.74
N SER A 39 -14.38 2.41 -32.03
CA SER A 39 -13.19 2.96 -32.64
C SER A 39 -11.97 2.40 -31.90
N PRO A 40 -10.91 1.96 -32.60
CA PRO A 40 -9.68 1.60 -31.91
C PRO A 40 -9.30 2.80 -31.03
N ALA A 41 -9.15 2.56 -29.72
CA ALA A 41 -8.65 3.57 -28.81
C ALA A 41 -7.38 4.16 -29.44
N ALA A 42 -7.34 5.50 -29.52
CA ALA A 42 -6.18 6.19 -30.04
C ALA A 42 -4.94 5.64 -29.31
N ARG A 43 -3.99 5.13 -30.09
CA ARG A 43 -2.66 4.74 -29.61
C ARG A 43 -2.14 5.96 -28.82
N ALA A 44 -1.94 5.83 -27.51
CA ALA A 44 -1.40 6.91 -26.70
C ALA A 44 -0.08 7.34 -27.36
N ASP A 45 -0.01 8.57 -27.86
CA ASP A 45 1.26 9.14 -28.32
C ASP A 45 2.23 9.03 -27.14
N THR A 46 3.36 8.36 -27.34
CA THR A 46 4.38 8.23 -26.30
C THR A 46 4.76 9.63 -25.82
N ALA A 47 4.52 9.93 -24.54
CA ALA A 47 4.80 11.24 -23.96
C ALA A 47 6.24 11.67 -24.29
N THR A 48 6.40 12.93 -24.70
CA THR A 48 7.73 13.46 -25.05
C THR A 48 8.62 13.41 -23.81
N PRO A 49 9.81 12.78 -23.87
CA PRO A 49 10.72 12.76 -22.73
C PRO A 49 11.06 14.19 -22.27
N SER A 50 11.23 14.36 -20.97
CA SER A 50 11.42 15.63 -20.31
C SER A 50 12.63 15.60 -19.37
N VAL A 51 13.12 16.75 -18.94
CA VAL A 51 14.20 16.86 -17.95
C VAL A 51 13.82 17.75 -16.80
N PHE A 52 14.37 17.45 -15.63
CA PHE A 52 14.11 18.21 -14.43
C PHE A 52 14.76 19.59 -14.49
N ARG A 53 14.00 20.60 -14.08
CA ARG A 53 14.41 21.97 -13.84
C ARG A 53 14.09 22.26 -12.37
N PRO A 54 15.11 22.35 -11.50
CA PRO A 54 14.85 22.74 -10.12
C PRO A 54 14.30 24.17 -10.08
N VAL A 55 13.43 24.43 -9.11
CA VAL A 55 13.05 25.79 -8.71
C VAL A 55 13.42 25.99 -7.25
N GLU A 56 13.45 27.23 -6.78
CA GLU A 56 13.53 27.47 -5.34
C GLU A 56 12.27 26.86 -4.67
N PRO A 57 12.42 26.00 -3.64
CA PRO A 57 11.27 25.33 -3.05
C PRO A 57 10.22 26.34 -2.57
N THR A 58 9.02 26.27 -3.14
CA THR A 58 7.98 27.29 -2.97
C THR A 58 6.63 26.66 -2.66
N ARG A 59 5.89 27.25 -1.72
CA ARG A 59 4.49 26.89 -1.45
C ARG A 59 3.57 27.57 -2.46
N LEU A 60 2.88 26.77 -3.28
CA LEU A 60 1.87 27.28 -4.22
C LEU A 60 0.50 27.40 -3.56
N VAL A 61 0.17 26.47 -2.67
CA VAL A 61 -1.16 26.39 -2.06
C VAL A 61 -1.09 26.25 -0.55
N ASP A 62 -1.97 26.98 0.12
CA ASP A 62 -2.27 26.83 1.54
C ASP A 62 -3.75 27.09 1.81
N THR A 63 -4.53 26.03 1.86
CA THR A 63 -5.99 26.13 2.04
C THR A 63 -6.42 26.56 3.45
N ARG A 64 -5.48 26.77 4.39
CA ARG A 64 -5.75 27.40 5.69
C ARG A 64 -5.98 28.91 5.54
N ARG A 65 -5.52 29.49 4.43
CA ARG A 65 -5.63 30.91 4.10
C ARG A 65 -6.84 31.15 3.21
N THR A 66 -7.42 32.36 3.30
CA THR A 66 -8.54 32.77 2.44
C THR A 66 -8.12 32.92 0.98
N ASP A 67 -6.88 33.35 0.74
CA ASP A 67 -6.21 33.45 -0.55
C ASP A 67 -5.31 32.22 -0.78
N CYS A 68 -5.93 31.03 -0.85
CA CYS A 68 -5.21 29.75 -0.86
C CYS A 68 -4.29 29.51 -2.07
N GLY A 69 -4.22 30.39 -3.06
CA GLY A 69 -3.52 30.13 -4.33
C GLY A 69 -4.18 29.07 -5.20
N CYS A 70 -5.47 28.77 -4.95
CA CYS A 70 -6.19 27.64 -5.53
C CYS A 70 -7.60 28.02 -5.98
N GLN A 71 -8.14 27.31 -6.98
CA GLN A 71 -9.53 27.44 -7.41
C GLN A 71 -10.34 26.25 -6.87
N ARG A 72 -11.46 26.49 -6.18
CA ARG A 72 -12.39 25.41 -5.81
C ARG A 72 -13.16 24.97 -7.05
N ILE A 73 -13.07 23.68 -7.40
CA ILE A 73 -13.81 23.09 -8.53
C ILE A 73 -15.13 22.52 -8.04
N ASP A 74 -15.11 21.83 -6.90
CA ASP A 74 -16.29 21.27 -6.24
C ASP A 74 -16.05 21.20 -4.71
N PRO A 75 -16.99 20.70 -3.88
CA PRO A 75 -16.80 20.62 -2.43
C PRO A 75 -15.57 19.84 -1.95
N ALA A 76 -15.03 18.92 -2.75
CA ALA A 76 -13.92 18.05 -2.40
C ALA A 76 -12.67 18.25 -3.28
N THR A 77 -12.77 19.02 -4.37
CA THR A 77 -11.70 19.20 -5.36
C THR A 77 -11.25 20.66 -5.50
N ILE A 78 -9.94 20.88 -5.48
CA ILE A 78 -9.30 22.16 -5.82
C ILE A 78 -8.44 22.00 -7.07
N ARG A 79 -8.32 23.06 -7.86
CA ARG A 79 -7.39 23.20 -8.98
C ARG A 79 -6.25 24.12 -8.60
N ILE A 80 -5.05 23.74 -9.00
CA ILE A 80 -3.80 24.45 -8.73
C ILE A 80 -3.13 24.74 -10.06
N MET A 81 -2.98 26.02 -10.39
CA MET A 81 -2.14 26.43 -11.51
C MET A 81 -0.68 26.23 -11.14
N VAL A 82 0.10 25.59 -12.02
CA VAL A 82 1.49 25.24 -11.73
C VAL A 82 2.43 25.86 -12.74
N ALA A 83 2.26 25.58 -14.04
CA ALA A 83 3.10 26.14 -15.08
C ALA A 83 2.98 27.68 -15.09
N GLY A 84 4.12 28.37 -15.20
CA GLY A 84 4.18 29.83 -15.21
C GLY A 84 3.97 30.51 -13.85
N VAL A 85 3.82 29.75 -12.77
CA VAL A 85 3.72 30.32 -11.42
C VAL A 85 5.10 30.44 -10.79
N GLY A 86 5.53 31.67 -10.46
CA GLY A 86 6.86 31.93 -9.93
C GLY A 86 7.95 31.58 -10.95
N ASP A 87 8.94 30.78 -10.53
CA ASP A 87 10.04 30.32 -11.39
C ASP A 87 9.74 29.00 -12.14
N ILE A 88 8.49 28.51 -12.07
CA ILE A 88 8.09 27.28 -12.75
C ILE A 88 7.92 27.56 -14.26
N PRO A 89 8.61 26.83 -15.15
CA PRO A 89 8.51 27.04 -16.59
C PRO A 89 7.09 26.92 -17.15
N ASP A 90 6.74 27.79 -18.11
CA ASP A 90 5.43 27.78 -18.80
C ASP A 90 5.19 26.51 -19.62
N ASP A 91 6.26 25.89 -20.13
CA ASP A 91 6.21 24.68 -20.95
C ASP A 91 6.38 23.39 -20.13
N ALA A 92 6.27 23.46 -18.80
CA ALA A 92 6.34 22.30 -17.94
C ALA A 92 5.28 21.25 -18.33
N THR A 93 5.70 19.99 -18.45
CA THR A 93 4.82 18.84 -18.73
C THR A 93 4.49 18.05 -17.47
N SER A 94 5.31 18.17 -16.43
CA SER A 94 5.07 17.52 -15.14
C SER A 94 5.72 18.33 -14.02
N VAL A 95 5.29 18.11 -12.79
CA VAL A 95 5.79 18.81 -11.60
C VAL A 95 6.18 17.81 -10.52
N ALA A 96 7.31 18.06 -9.84
CA ALA A 96 7.67 17.39 -8.61
C ALA A 96 7.19 18.24 -7.42
N LEU A 97 6.20 17.75 -6.70
CA LEU A 97 5.57 18.45 -5.59
C LEU A 97 5.48 17.58 -4.33
N THR A 98 5.29 18.23 -3.19
CA THR A 98 4.88 17.62 -1.93
C THR A 98 3.47 18.09 -1.61
N ILE A 99 2.56 17.14 -1.37
CA ILE A 99 1.23 17.41 -0.85
C ILE A 99 1.21 17.11 0.65
N THR A 100 0.73 18.08 1.44
CA THR A 100 0.60 17.95 2.89
C THR A 100 -0.86 18.15 3.28
N VAL A 101 -1.41 17.19 4.02
CA VAL A 101 -2.70 17.32 4.70
C VAL A 101 -2.49 17.67 6.17
N THR A 102 -3.36 18.52 6.73
CA THR A 102 -3.41 18.82 8.15
C THR A 102 -4.85 19.11 8.60
N GLY A 103 -5.13 18.99 9.90
CA GLY A 103 -6.46 19.22 10.46
C GLY A 103 -7.52 18.23 9.93
N ALA A 104 -7.12 16.99 9.62
CA ALA A 104 -8.01 15.98 9.07
C ALA A 104 -9.13 15.61 10.06
N ALA A 105 -10.39 15.86 9.67
CA ALA A 105 -11.57 15.56 10.51
C ALA A 105 -11.89 14.07 10.62
N GLY A 106 -11.34 13.25 9.71
CA GLY A 106 -11.51 11.80 9.66
C GLY A 106 -10.41 11.14 8.83
N PRO A 107 -10.36 9.80 8.78
CA PRO A 107 -9.43 9.09 7.90
C PRO A 107 -9.77 9.38 6.44
N GLY A 108 -8.76 9.46 5.59
CA GLY A 108 -8.98 9.81 4.20
C GLY A 108 -7.76 9.67 3.31
N PHE A 109 -7.94 10.08 2.07
CA PHE A 109 -6.90 10.11 1.05
C PHE A 109 -7.05 11.30 0.10
N ALA A 110 -5.93 11.66 -0.53
CA ALA A 110 -5.87 12.65 -1.58
C ALA A 110 -5.48 12.01 -2.90
N THR A 111 -6.07 12.48 -3.99
CA THR A 111 -5.68 12.14 -5.36
C THR A 111 -5.26 13.41 -6.07
N VAL A 112 -4.14 13.37 -6.79
CA VAL A 112 -3.62 14.46 -7.61
C VAL A 112 -3.50 13.98 -9.05
N TRP A 113 -4.06 14.72 -10.01
CA TRP A 113 -4.06 14.32 -11.42
C TRP A 113 -4.03 15.53 -12.37
N PRO A 114 -3.70 15.31 -13.66
CA PRO A 114 -3.69 16.39 -14.65
C PRO A 114 -5.07 17.01 -14.79
N SER A 115 -5.12 18.34 -14.67
CA SER A 115 -6.35 19.10 -14.87
C SER A 115 -7.00 18.79 -16.23
N GLY A 116 -8.33 18.76 -16.28
CA GLY A 116 -9.10 18.51 -17.50
C GLY A 116 -9.14 17.04 -17.94
N SER A 117 -8.50 16.13 -17.20
CA SER A 117 -8.63 14.69 -17.36
C SER A 117 -9.53 14.08 -16.27
N PRO A 118 -10.15 12.90 -16.49
CA PRO A 118 -10.93 12.23 -15.46
C PRO A 118 -10.04 11.82 -14.28
N ARG A 119 -10.56 12.00 -13.06
CA ARG A 119 -9.89 11.57 -11.83
C ARG A 119 -9.59 10.07 -11.88
N ARG A 120 -8.37 9.69 -11.50
CA ARG A 120 -7.94 8.29 -11.39
C ARG A 120 -8.34 7.69 -10.04
N GLU A 121 -8.47 6.36 -9.96
CA GLU A 121 -8.80 5.62 -8.73
C GLU A 121 -7.57 5.28 -7.86
N THR A 122 -6.54 6.14 -7.93
CA THR A 122 -5.30 6.03 -7.17
C THR A 122 -5.27 7.11 -6.07
N SER A 123 -4.52 6.88 -4.99
CA SER A 123 -4.35 7.85 -3.90
C SER A 123 -2.87 8.23 -3.77
N ASN A 124 -2.54 9.52 -3.81
CA ASN A 124 -1.18 10.02 -3.61
C ASN A 124 -0.83 10.18 -2.14
N LEU A 125 -1.80 10.38 -1.25
CA LEU A 125 -1.56 10.56 0.18
C LEU A 125 -2.71 9.91 0.96
N ASN A 126 -2.39 9.25 2.07
CA ASN A 126 -3.36 8.59 2.95
C ASN A 126 -3.10 9.02 4.40
N TRP A 127 -4.14 9.21 5.19
CA TRP A 127 -4.03 9.67 6.57
C TRP A 127 -5.11 9.09 7.47
N SER A 128 -4.82 9.08 8.77
CA SER A 128 -5.79 8.84 9.84
C SER A 128 -6.38 10.15 10.38
N THR A 129 -7.46 10.07 11.16
CA THR A 129 -8.06 11.23 11.83
C THR A 129 -7.01 12.02 12.62
N GLY A 130 -7.02 13.35 12.45
CA GLY A 130 -6.13 14.26 13.17
C GLY A 130 -4.68 14.28 12.70
N GLU A 131 -4.27 13.40 11.77
CA GLU A 131 -2.89 13.37 11.28
C GLU A 131 -2.57 14.61 10.43
N SER A 132 -1.34 15.10 10.58
CA SER A 132 -0.69 15.97 9.60
C SER A 132 0.37 15.17 8.86
N ARG A 133 0.18 14.95 7.56
CA ARG A 133 1.01 14.02 6.79
C ARG A 133 1.34 14.59 5.42
N ALA A 134 2.58 14.39 4.99
CA ALA A 134 3.05 14.74 3.67
C ALA A 134 3.42 13.52 2.84
N ASN A 135 3.31 13.66 1.52
CA ASN A 135 3.95 12.78 0.56
C ASN A 135 4.46 13.58 -0.65
N GLY A 136 5.63 13.23 -1.17
CA GLY A 136 6.06 13.68 -2.48
C GLY A 136 5.23 13.02 -3.59
N THR A 137 5.18 13.63 -4.77
CA THR A 137 4.66 13.00 -5.98
C THR A 137 5.19 13.72 -7.23
N ILE A 138 5.25 13.01 -8.36
CA ILE A 138 5.49 13.59 -9.67
C ILE A 138 4.21 13.41 -10.49
N VAL A 139 3.63 14.51 -10.95
CA VAL A 139 2.34 14.50 -11.63
C VAL A 139 2.44 15.25 -12.95
N GLU A 140 1.84 14.69 -13.99
CA GLU A 140 1.68 15.36 -15.29
C GLU A 140 0.74 16.58 -15.16
N LEU A 141 1.05 17.65 -15.88
CA LEU A 141 0.21 18.84 -15.92
C LEU A 141 -0.85 18.70 -17.01
N GLY A 142 -2.05 19.22 -16.74
CA GLY A 142 -3.08 19.37 -17.77
C GLY A 142 -2.62 20.29 -18.90
N ALA A 143 -3.36 20.33 -20.01
CA ALA A 143 -3.06 21.23 -21.13
C ALA A 143 -3.12 22.72 -20.75
N ASP A 144 -3.76 23.04 -19.62
CA ASP A 144 -3.79 24.37 -19.01
C ASP A 144 -2.64 24.62 -18.01
N GLY A 145 -1.69 23.69 -17.85
CA GLY A 145 -0.57 23.82 -16.93
C GLY A 145 -0.93 23.59 -15.46
N ALA A 146 -2.07 22.95 -15.18
CA ALA A 146 -2.61 22.79 -13.83
C ALA A 146 -2.73 21.32 -13.40
N VAL A 147 -2.95 21.13 -12.09
CA VAL A 147 -3.36 19.85 -11.49
C VAL A 147 -4.64 20.04 -10.69
N ASP A 148 -5.44 18.98 -10.62
CA ASP A 148 -6.59 18.89 -9.72
C ASP A 148 -6.23 18.01 -8.51
N VAL A 149 -6.68 18.41 -7.31
CA VAL A 149 -6.47 17.72 -6.04
C VAL A 149 -7.83 17.44 -5.39
N TYR A 150 -8.14 16.16 -5.20
CA TYR A 150 -9.34 15.68 -4.52
C TYR A 150 -9.01 15.25 -3.10
N LEU A 151 -9.92 15.48 -2.16
CA LEU A 151 -9.88 14.95 -0.80
C LEU A 151 -11.10 14.09 -0.51
N SER A 152 -10.87 12.90 0.02
CA SER A 152 -11.96 11.99 0.43
C SER A 152 -12.59 12.35 1.77
N ALA A 153 -11.96 13.23 2.54
CA ALA A 153 -12.40 13.68 3.85
C ALA A 153 -12.01 15.15 4.06
N GLU A 154 -12.72 15.84 4.95
CA GLU A 154 -12.43 17.25 5.26
C GLU A 154 -11.05 17.39 5.92
N ALA A 155 -10.19 18.20 5.29
CA ALA A 155 -8.88 18.57 5.79
C ALA A 155 -8.37 19.82 5.07
N PHE A 156 -7.30 20.43 5.62
CA PHE A 156 -6.52 21.42 4.90
C PHE A 156 -5.42 20.75 4.09
N VAL A 157 -5.18 21.28 2.89
CA VAL A 157 -4.10 20.90 1.98
C VAL A 157 -3.13 22.06 1.79
N LEU A 158 -1.84 21.71 1.78
CA LEU A 158 -0.75 22.55 1.34
C LEU A 158 -0.01 21.85 0.20
N VAL A 159 0.47 22.61 -0.78
CA VAL A 159 1.23 22.08 -1.92
C VAL A 159 2.50 22.88 -2.11
N ASP A 160 3.63 22.19 -1.97
CA ASP A 160 4.98 22.72 -2.07
C ASP A 160 5.65 22.15 -3.33
N VAL A 161 6.31 22.98 -4.15
CA VAL A 161 6.96 22.57 -5.41
C VAL A 161 8.47 22.70 -5.29
N ALA A 162 9.20 21.69 -5.76
CA ALA A 162 10.67 21.68 -5.78
C ALA A 162 11.27 21.74 -7.19
N GLY A 163 10.46 21.52 -8.23
CA GLY A 163 10.86 21.69 -9.62
C GLY A 163 9.84 21.13 -10.60
N ALA A 164 10.12 21.33 -11.87
CA ALA A 164 9.26 20.89 -12.96
C ALA A 164 10.06 20.12 -14.02
N PHE A 165 9.35 19.34 -14.82
CA PHE A 165 9.89 18.64 -15.96
C PHE A 165 9.51 19.38 -17.24
N VAL A 166 10.51 19.74 -18.04
CA VAL A 166 10.33 20.45 -19.31
C VAL A 166 10.67 19.56 -20.50
N PRO A 167 9.99 19.70 -21.64
CA PRO A 167 10.21 18.89 -22.84
C PRO A 167 11.68 18.84 -23.26
N SER A 168 12.15 17.64 -23.62
CA SER A 168 13.52 17.38 -24.08
C SER A 168 13.51 16.38 -25.25
N PRO A 169 13.24 16.86 -26.48
CA PRO A 169 13.06 15.99 -27.64
C PRO A 169 14.34 15.22 -28.03
N GLY A 170 15.51 15.70 -27.61
CA GLY A 170 16.81 15.11 -27.95
C GLY A 170 17.66 14.75 -26.73
N ALA A 171 18.87 14.25 -27.01
CA ALA A 171 19.90 14.13 -25.99
C ALA A 171 20.24 15.52 -25.44
N THR A 172 20.34 15.64 -24.12
CA THR A 172 20.65 16.89 -23.41
C THR A 172 21.69 16.60 -22.35
N SER A 173 22.41 17.58 -21.81
CA SER A 173 23.39 17.40 -20.72
C SER A 173 22.75 17.49 -19.34
N ALA A 174 22.09 18.61 -19.03
CA ALA A 174 21.54 18.91 -17.70
C ALA A 174 20.11 18.41 -17.48
N GLY A 175 19.77 18.20 -16.21
CA GLY A 175 18.42 17.85 -15.74
C GLY A 175 18.05 16.37 -15.92
N ARG A 176 19.00 15.50 -16.28
CA ARG A 176 18.77 14.05 -16.41
C ARG A 176 18.99 13.37 -15.07
N PHE A 177 18.12 12.42 -14.73
CA PHE A 177 18.26 11.61 -13.53
C PHE A 177 19.35 10.55 -13.69
N THR A 178 20.23 10.45 -12.69
CA THR A 178 21.23 9.40 -12.55
C THR A 178 20.93 8.61 -11.28
N PRO A 179 20.44 7.37 -11.37
CA PRO A 179 20.23 6.52 -10.20
C PRO A 179 21.57 6.15 -9.58
N VAL A 180 21.59 6.00 -8.25
CA VAL A 180 22.73 5.44 -7.52
C VAL A 180 22.26 4.23 -6.70
N PRO A 181 23.16 3.30 -6.31
CA PRO A 181 22.84 2.34 -5.26
C PRO A 181 22.38 3.08 -4.02
N GLN A 182 21.17 2.76 -3.55
CA GLN A 182 20.58 3.44 -2.40
C GLN A 182 21.48 3.27 -1.18
N SER A 183 21.78 4.39 -0.52
CA SER A 183 22.67 4.42 0.66
C SER A 183 22.31 5.58 1.59
N ARG A 184 22.69 5.46 2.87
CA ARG A 184 22.45 6.47 3.87
C ARG A 184 23.54 7.53 3.86
N LEU A 185 23.14 8.80 3.70
CA LEU A 185 24.02 9.96 3.77
C LEU A 185 24.07 10.58 5.16
N LEU A 186 22.97 10.49 5.91
CA LEU A 186 22.85 11.00 7.27
C LEU A 186 22.05 10.01 8.12
N ASP A 187 22.56 9.72 9.32
CA ASP A 187 21.83 9.03 10.38
C ASP A 187 22.09 9.74 11.70
N SER A 188 21.28 10.74 12.06
CA SER A 188 21.52 11.48 13.32
C SER A 188 21.41 10.62 14.59
N ARG A 189 20.94 9.38 14.50
CA ARG A 189 20.93 8.44 15.63
C ARG A 189 22.32 7.98 16.02
N SER A 190 23.29 8.01 15.10
CA SER A 190 24.69 7.63 15.42
C SER A 190 25.31 8.53 16.47
N ASP A 191 24.88 9.78 16.53
CA ASP A 191 25.36 10.78 17.49
C ASP A 191 24.55 10.76 18.81
N GLY A 192 23.49 9.93 18.87
CA GLY A 192 22.64 9.72 20.03
C GLY A 192 21.67 10.86 20.38
N ALA A 193 21.94 12.08 19.92
CA ALA A 193 21.09 13.24 20.19
C ALA A 193 20.07 13.49 19.07
N ARG A 194 18.83 13.81 19.45
CA ARG A 194 17.83 14.35 18.53
C ARG A 194 18.23 15.75 18.09
N ILE A 195 17.97 16.09 16.84
CA ILE A 195 18.09 17.46 16.34
C ILE A 195 16.87 18.23 16.84
N THR A 196 17.08 19.43 17.38
CA THR A 196 16.00 20.26 17.96
C THR A 196 16.09 21.69 17.45
N ASP A 197 15.05 22.15 16.74
CA ASP A 197 14.92 23.52 16.22
C ASP A 197 16.18 24.03 15.50
N ALA A 198 16.78 23.17 14.69
CA ALA A 198 18.11 23.37 14.13
C ALA A 198 18.23 22.85 12.69
N THR A 199 19.19 23.41 11.97
CA THR A 199 19.55 22.98 10.62
C THR A 199 20.76 22.04 10.66
N VAL A 200 20.66 20.93 9.92
CA VAL A 200 21.79 20.03 9.64
C VAL A 200 22.09 20.01 8.15
N ARG A 201 23.39 20.03 7.81
CA ARG A 201 23.87 19.93 6.43
C ARG A 201 24.01 18.46 6.02
N VAL A 202 23.49 18.11 4.85
CA VAL A 202 23.78 16.84 4.19
C VAL A 202 24.63 17.11 2.96
N SER A 203 25.87 16.65 3.02
CA SER A 203 26.83 16.81 1.94
C SER A 203 26.43 16.02 0.70
N ARG A 204 26.80 16.55 -0.47
CA ARG A 204 26.70 15.84 -1.73
C ARG A 204 27.49 14.51 -1.68
N PRO A 205 26.96 13.38 -2.20
CA PRO A 205 27.69 12.11 -2.25
C PRO A 205 28.99 12.20 -3.06
N SER A 206 29.98 11.38 -2.70
CA SER A 206 31.21 11.24 -3.50
C SER A 206 30.90 10.81 -4.93
N GLY A 207 31.59 11.42 -5.91
CA GLY A 207 31.40 11.14 -7.33
C GLY A 207 30.25 11.90 -8.01
N VAL A 208 29.40 12.59 -7.26
CA VAL A 208 28.40 13.49 -7.85
C VAL A 208 29.07 14.82 -8.25
N PRO A 209 28.96 15.26 -9.51
CA PRO A 209 29.57 16.51 -9.99
C PRO A 209 29.12 17.76 -9.22
N ALA A 210 29.99 18.77 -9.20
CA ALA A 210 29.76 20.02 -8.47
C ALA A 210 28.56 20.82 -8.99
N ASP A 211 28.26 20.68 -10.27
CA ASP A 211 27.15 21.32 -10.99
C ASP A 211 25.88 20.44 -11.06
N ALA A 212 25.85 19.29 -10.37
CA ALA A 212 24.61 18.54 -10.18
C ALA A 212 23.53 19.45 -9.56
N THR A 213 22.32 19.37 -10.12
CA THR A 213 21.28 20.39 -9.93
C THR A 213 20.28 20.05 -8.82
N ALA A 214 20.06 18.76 -8.55
CA ALA A 214 19.17 18.28 -7.49
C ALA A 214 19.51 16.85 -7.06
N MET A 215 18.98 16.42 -5.92
CA MET A 215 19.03 15.03 -5.43
C MET A 215 17.63 14.50 -5.16
N ALA A 216 17.38 13.25 -5.56
CA ALA A 216 16.23 12.48 -5.09
C ALA A 216 16.62 11.77 -3.80
N VAL A 217 15.90 12.05 -2.72
CA VAL A 217 16.18 11.53 -1.38
C VAL A 217 14.89 11.08 -0.69
N THR A 218 15.02 10.08 0.15
CA THR A 218 14.03 9.79 1.19
C THR A 218 14.53 10.40 2.49
N VAL A 219 13.72 11.27 3.10
CA VAL A 219 13.98 11.84 4.43
C VAL A 219 13.07 11.14 5.43
N THR A 220 13.66 10.56 6.47
CA THR A 220 12.93 9.92 7.57
C THR A 220 13.07 10.74 8.84
N ALA A 221 11.96 11.25 9.35
CA ALA A 221 11.86 11.71 10.74
C ALA A 221 11.65 10.46 11.62
N ALA A 222 12.49 10.27 12.63
CA ALA A 222 12.46 9.11 13.51
C ALA A 222 12.44 9.53 14.98
N ASP A 223 11.65 8.82 15.77
CA ASP A 223 11.55 9.02 17.22
C ASP A 223 11.31 10.49 17.61
N SER A 224 10.27 11.10 17.03
CA SER A 224 9.87 12.47 17.35
C SER A 224 9.54 12.63 18.83
N ALA A 225 9.90 13.77 19.42
CA ALA A 225 9.51 14.12 20.79
C ALA A 225 8.11 14.74 20.87
N SER A 226 7.67 15.36 19.77
CA SER A 226 6.45 16.16 19.67
C SER A 226 6.03 16.33 18.21
N TRP A 227 5.02 17.18 17.99
CA TRP A 227 4.76 17.72 16.66
C TRP A 227 6.01 18.45 16.13
N GLY A 228 6.18 18.47 14.81
CA GLY A 228 7.31 19.06 14.11
C GLY A 228 7.30 18.76 12.61
N PHE A 229 8.30 19.27 11.90
CA PHE A 229 8.49 18.98 10.47
C PHE A 229 9.94 19.16 10.05
N VAL A 230 10.28 18.61 8.88
CA VAL A 230 11.57 18.81 8.24
C VAL A 230 11.40 19.55 6.93
N THR A 231 12.12 20.65 6.77
CA THR A 231 12.28 21.38 5.50
C THR A 231 13.60 20.97 4.86
N ALA A 232 13.57 20.48 3.61
CA ALA A 232 14.77 20.19 2.84
C ALA A 232 14.95 21.23 1.72
N TYR A 233 16.13 21.86 1.65
CA TYR A 233 16.36 22.98 0.74
C TYR A 233 17.84 23.09 0.32
N PRO A 234 18.17 23.90 -0.71
CA PRO A 234 19.53 24.02 -1.20
C PRO A 234 20.48 24.57 -0.13
N ALA A 235 21.62 23.91 0.04
CA ALA A 235 22.59 24.34 1.03
C ALA A 235 23.08 25.78 0.82
N GLY A 236 22.95 26.62 1.85
CA GLY A 236 23.43 28.01 1.82
C GLY A 236 22.46 29.03 1.20
N THR A 237 21.20 28.64 0.94
CA THR A 237 20.13 29.60 0.63
C THR A 237 19.33 29.96 1.89
N GLU A 238 18.44 30.94 1.78
CA GLU A 238 17.44 31.19 2.81
C GLU A 238 16.51 29.96 2.95
N ARG A 239 16.00 29.74 4.17
CA ARG A 239 15.10 28.62 4.44
C ARG A 239 13.70 28.95 3.90
N PRO A 240 13.17 28.19 2.93
CA PRO A 240 11.81 28.37 2.44
C PRO A 240 10.75 27.90 3.45
N GLU A 241 9.53 28.45 3.36
CA GLU A 241 8.39 28.06 4.19
C GLU A 241 7.66 26.79 3.68
N VAL A 242 8.41 25.73 3.38
CA VAL A 242 7.89 24.44 2.89
C VAL A 242 8.19 23.31 3.88
N SER A 243 7.52 22.17 3.76
CA SER A 243 7.82 20.98 4.57
C SER A 243 7.81 19.71 3.74
N LEU A 244 8.79 18.83 3.94
CA LEU A 244 8.89 17.55 3.23
C LEU A 244 8.29 16.38 4.03
N VAL A 245 8.56 16.32 5.34
CA VAL A 245 8.00 15.30 6.25
C VAL A 245 7.51 15.94 7.54
N ASN A 246 6.39 15.47 8.07
CA ASN A 246 5.72 16.04 9.25
C ASN A 246 5.49 14.99 10.32
N THR A 247 5.65 15.38 11.58
CA THR A 247 5.27 14.61 12.77
C THR A 247 4.24 15.40 13.57
N ASP A 248 3.31 14.72 14.20
CA ASP A 248 2.23 15.34 14.99
C ASP A 248 2.12 14.78 16.42
N ALA A 249 2.88 13.72 16.74
CA ALA A 249 2.94 13.13 18.08
C ALA A 249 4.35 12.63 18.42
N ALA A 250 4.56 12.30 19.69
CA ALA A 250 5.79 11.66 20.15
C ALA A 250 5.88 10.20 19.66
N GLY A 251 7.11 9.71 19.47
CA GLY A 251 7.42 8.34 19.07
C GLY A 251 7.20 8.02 17.60
N GLN A 252 6.92 9.01 16.74
CA GLN A 252 6.63 8.76 15.33
C GLN A 252 7.89 8.52 14.52
N THR A 253 7.81 7.57 13.59
CA THR A 253 8.76 7.39 12.50
C THR A 253 8.03 7.50 11.18
N ARG A 254 8.34 8.53 10.38
CA ARG A 254 7.67 8.85 9.12
C ARG A 254 8.71 9.19 8.07
N ALA A 255 8.48 8.74 6.84
CA ALA A 255 9.34 9.02 5.70
C ALA A 255 8.55 9.67 4.58
N ALA A 256 9.21 10.59 3.86
CA ALA A 256 8.73 11.15 2.61
C ALA A 256 9.90 11.23 1.62
N THR A 257 9.64 10.84 0.38
CA THR A 257 10.60 10.99 -0.72
C THR A 257 10.35 12.30 -1.44
N GLY A 258 11.41 13.04 -1.76
CA GLY A 258 11.35 14.27 -2.52
C GLY A 258 12.56 14.46 -3.42
N ILE A 259 12.42 15.37 -4.39
CA ILE A 259 13.55 15.90 -5.15
C ILE A 259 13.91 17.25 -4.53
N VAL A 260 15.15 17.41 -4.09
CA VAL A 260 15.63 18.62 -3.40
C VAL A 260 16.71 19.27 -4.25
N PRO A 261 16.58 20.55 -4.65
CA PRO A 261 17.63 21.22 -5.40
C PRO A 261 18.92 21.34 -4.59
N LEU A 262 20.06 21.32 -5.30
CA LEU A 262 21.38 21.32 -4.68
C LEU A 262 21.97 22.72 -4.59
N GLY A 263 22.43 23.09 -3.40
CA GLY A 263 23.33 24.21 -3.20
C GLY A 263 24.81 23.78 -3.31
N PRO A 264 25.76 24.72 -3.26
CA PRO A 264 27.19 24.41 -3.36
C PRO A 264 27.68 23.37 -2.32
N GLY A 265 27.05 23.33 -1.15
CA GLY A 265 27.38 22.42 -0.05
C GLY A 265 26.56 21.13 0.02
N GLY A 266 25.62 20.89 -0.89
CA GLY A 266 24.63 19.80 -0.79
C GLY A 266 23.22 20.32 -0.50
N ILE A 267 22.54 19.73 0.48
CA ILE A 267 21.21 20.16 0.96
C ILE A 267 21.25 20.49 2.45
N ASP A 268 20.45 21.45 2.88
CA ASP A 268 20.19 21.76 4.29
C ASP A 268 18.83 21.14 4.70
N LEU A 269 18.80 20.56 5.90
CA LEU A 269 17.58 20.08 6.55
C LEU A 269 17.32 20.92 7.80
N TYR A 270 16.29 21.75 7.79
CA TYR A 270 15.80 22.39 9.01
C TYR A 270 14.81 21.45 9.71
N VAL A 271 15.01 21.21 11.00
CA VAL A 271 14.15 20.40 11.86
C VAL A 271 13.42 21.32 12.83
N GLU A 272 12.10 21.41 12.70
CA GLU A 272 11.21 22.03 13.69
C GLU A 272 10.80 20.96 14.71
N GLY A 273 10.84 21.31 16.00
CA GLY A 273 10.65 20.35 17.08
C GLY A 273 11.89 19.48 17.27
N SER A 274 11.75 18.36 18.00
CA SER A 274 12.86 17.49 18.36
C SER A 274 12.67 16.08 17.79
N MET A 275 13.57 15.61 16.92
CA MET A 275 13.54 14.27 16.32
C MET A 275 14.91 13.84 15.80
N HIS A 276 15.09 12.56 15.52
CA HIS A 276 16.17 12.12 14.63
C HIS A 276 15.74 12.32 13.18
N VAL A 277 16.68 12.68 12.32
CA VAL A 277 16.53 12.64 10.86
C VAL A 277 17.53 11.69 10.24
N LEU A 278 17.07 10.99 9.21
CA LEU A 278 17.88 10.13 8.36
C LEU A 278 17.66 10.55 6.90
N VAL A 279 18.70 10.47 6.09
CA VAL A 279 18.64 10.80 4.66
C VAL A 279 19.24 9.68 3.85
N ASP A 280 18.40 9.07 3.03
CA ASP A 280 18.78 7.99 2.12
C ASP A 280 18.74 8.52 0.67
N VAL A 281 19.85 8.42 -0.05
CA VAL A 281 19.95 8.91 -1.43
C VAL A 281 19.48 7.86 -2.43
N ILE A 282 18.73 8.30 -3.43
CA ILE A 282 18.20 7.47 -4.52
C ILE A 282 18.93 7.75 -5.83
N GLY A 283 19.23 9.03 -6.09
CA GLY A 283 19.90 9.50 -7.30
C GLY A 283 20.05 11.01 -7.32
N TRP A 284 20.57 11.54 -8.42
CA TRP A 284 20.83 12.96 -8.61
C TRP A 284 20.52 13.41 -10.04
N PHE A 285 20.36 14.71 -10.24
CA PHE A 285 20.07 15.32 -11.53
C PHE A 285 21.30 16.02 -12.10
N THR A 286 21.60 15.76 -13.38
CA THR A 286 22.83 16.22 -14.03
C THR A 286 22.91 17.73 -14.19
N GLY A 287 24.14 18.25 -14.19
CA GLY A 287 24.49 19.60 -14.63
C GLY A 287 24.98 19.64 -16.07
N GLU A 288 25.41 20.82 -16.51
CA GLU A 288 25.89 21.08 -17.88
C GLU A 288 27.20 20.37 -18.22
N SER A 289 27.98 19.98 -17.22
CA SER A 289 29.24 19.24 -17.40
C SER A 289 29.03 17.78 -17.84
N ALA A 290 27.82 17.24 -17.70
CA ALA A 290 27.53 15.87 -18.08
C ALA A 290 27.57 15.68 -19.60
N VAL A 291 28.06 14.52 -20.06
CA VAL A 291 27.97 14.13 -21.48
C VAL A 291 26.50 14.01 -21.87
N ALA A 292 26.10 14.62 -22.99
CA ALA A 292 24.74 14.57 -23.48
C ALA A 292 24.28 13.13 -23.75
N SER A 293 23.11 12.75 -23.26
CA SER A 293 22.52 11.42 -23.46
C SER A 293 20.99 11.52 -23.54
N GLY A 294 20.39 10.49 -24.14
CA GLY A 294 18.94 10.25 -24.08
C GLY A 294 18.48 9.57 -22.78
N ASP A 295 19.41 9.08 -21.96
CA ASP A 295 19.16 8.40 -20.69
C ASP A 295 18.91 9.39 -19.54
N GLY A 296 18.10 9.00 -18.56
CA GLY A 296 17.75 9.80 -17.40
C GLY A 296 16.69 10.87 -17.68
N ARG A 297 16.04 10.86 -18.84
CA ARG A 297 14.90 11.75 -19.14
C ARG A 297 13.62 11.15 -18.58
N PHE A 298 12.75 11.97 -18.00
CA PHE A 298 11.48 11.53 -17.43
C PHE A 298 10.42 11.39 -18.53
N VAL A 299 9.66 10.32 -18.49
CA VAL A 299 8.47 10.09 -19.31
C VAL A 299 7.31 9.92 -18.35
N SER A 300 6.38 10.87 -18.34
CA SER A 300 5.15 10.77 -17.55
C SER A 300 4.20 9.76 -18.15
N THR A 301 3.38 9.16 -17.29
CA THR A 301 2.27 8.32 -17.71
C THR A 301 1.05 8.67 -16.90
N ALA A 302 -0.13 8.36 -17.44
CA ALA A 302 -1.33 8.34 -16.60
C ALA A 302 -1.07 7.41 -15.39
N PRO A 303 -1.50 7.79 -14.17
CA PRO A 303 -1.37 6.91 -13.02
C PRO A 303 -2.08 5.57 -13.27
N THR A 304 -1.32 4.48 -13.26
CA THR A 304 -1.82 3.12 -13.52
C THR A 304 -1.43 2.20 -12.38
N ARG A 305 -2.40 1.46 -11.84
CA ARG A 305 -2.16 0.46 -10.81
C ARG A 305 -1.55 -0.80 -11.44
N MET A 306 -0.28 -1.03 -11.16
CA MET A 306 0.45 -2.18 -11.71
C MET A 306 0.37 -3.41 -10.79
N PHE A 307 0.19 -3.17 -9.49
CA PHE A 307 0.25 -4.23 -8.48
C PHE A 307 -0.66 -3.87 -7.31
N ASP A 308 -1.45 -4.85 -6.84
CA ASP A 308 -2.27 -4.74 -5.64
C ASP A 308 -2.36 -6.12 -4.98
N THR A 309 -1.63 -6.31 -3.89
CA THR A 309 -1.59 -7.61 -3.20
C THR A 309 -2.92 -8.01 -2.57
N ARG A 310 -3.83 -7.06 -2.35
CA ARG A 310 -5.16 -7.34 -1.78
C ARG A 310 -6.02 -8.10 -2.76
N SER A 311 -6.02 -7.66 -4.03
CA SER A 311 -6.77 -8.31 -5.12
C SER A 311 -6.24 -9.71 -5.43
N LEU A 312 -4.94 -9.92 -5.24
CA LEU A 312 -4.27 -11.20 -5.41
C LEU A 312 -4.41 -12.10 -4.18
N ALA A 313 -4.91 -11.57 -3.06
CA ALA A 313 -4.85 -12.21 -1.76
C ALA A 313 -3.45 -12.78 -1.47
N ASP A 314 -2.39 -12.02 -1.75
CA ASP A 314 -1.00 -12.45 -1.57
C ASP A 314 -0.10 -11.30 -1.07
N PRO A 315 0.00 -11.08 0.26
CA PRO A 315 0.62 -9.90 0.83
C PRO A 315 2.13 -9.99 0.69
N VAL A 316 2.84 -8.91 1.01
CA VAL A 316 4.26 -9.04 1.34
C VAL A 316 4.34 -9.49 2.80
N TYR A 317 4.74 -10.74 3.00
CA TYR A 317 4.90 -11.32 4.31
C TYR A 317 6.07 -10.68 5.06
N ALA A 318 6.07 -10.80 6.39
CA ALA A 318 7.19 -10.39 7.21
C ALA A 318 8.49 -11.04 6.72
N ASP A 319 9.52 -10.23 6.57
CA ASP A 319 10.82 -10.55 5.95
C ASP A 319 10.77 -11.06 4.49
N GLY A 320 9.60 -10.97 3.85
CA GLY A 320 9.37 -11.36 2.48
C GLY A 320 9.75 -10.28 1.46
N ILE A 321 10.04 -10.71 0.24
CA ILE A 321 10.29 -9.83 -0.91
C ILE A 321 9.35 -10.18 -2.07
N ARG A 322 8.55 -9.21 -2.52
CA ARG A 322 7.79 -9.34 -3.77
C ARG A 322 8.47 -8.56 -4.88
N GLU A 323 8.64 -9.22 -6.02
CA GLU A 323 9.17 -8.61 -7.25
C GLU A 323 8.00 -8.16 -8.12
N LEU A 324 8.01 -6.91 -8.56
CA LEU A 324 7.23 -6.41 -9.68
C LEU A 324 8.01 -6.71 -10.95
N GLU A 325 7.59 -7.77 -11.64
CA GLU A 325 8.06 -8.14 -12.96
C GLU A 325 7.13 -7.47 -13.99
N LEU A 326 7.68 -6.65 -14.89
CA LEU A 326 6.86 -6.06 -15.97
C LEU A 326 6.82 -6.98 -17.19
N PHE A 327 5.63 -7.13 -17.74
CA PHE A 327 5.37 -8.02 -18.87
C PHE A 327 6.14 -7.59 -20.13
N THR A 328 6.47 -8.58 -20.96
CA THR A 328 7.19 -8.37 -22.22
C THR A 328 6.30 -7.82 -23.34
N ASN A 329 4.99 -7.68 -23.13
CA ASN A 329 4.02 -7.18 -24.12
C ASN A 329 3.32 -5.93 -23.58
N VAL A 330 3.02 -4.98 -24.48
CA VAL A 330 2.03 -3.93 -24.22
C VAL A 330 0.67 -4.60 -24.27
N ASP A 331 0.21 -5.11 -23.14
CA ASP A 331 -1.17 -5.51 -23.01
C ASP A 331 -1.99 -4.25 -22.69
N VAL A 332 -3.03 -4.02 -23.48
CA VAL A 332 -4.07 -3.08 -23.13
C VAL A 332 -5.14 -3.92 -22.46
N ASP A 333 -5.47 -3.64 -21.21
CA ASP A 333 -6.55 -4.36 -20.56
C ASP A 333 -7.92 -4.00 -21.19
N ASP A 334 -8.97 -4.71 -20.79
CA ASP A 334 -10.34 -4.45 -21.27
C ASP A 334 -10.86 -3.04 -20.91
N ALA A 335 -10.18 -2.33 -20.00
CA ALA A 335 -10.47 -0.95 -19.60
C ALA A 335 -9.72 0.10 -20.45
N GLY A 336 -8.77 -0.32 -21.30
CA GLY A 336 -7.99 0.57 -22.16
C GLY A 336 -6.69 1.07 -21.53
N ASP A 337 -6.28 0.54 -20.38
CA ASP A 337 -5.04 0.94 -19.70
C ASP A 337 -3.82 0.27 -20.35
N VAL A 338 -2.83 1.09 -20.72
CA VAL A 338 -1.60 0.66 -21.40
C VAL A 338 -0.61 0.10 -20.39
N TYR A 339 -0.32 -1.20 -20.42
CA TYR A 339 0.82 -1.77 -19.70
C TYR A 339 2.13 -1.37 -20.41
N LEU A 340 2.98 -0.63 -19.68
CA LEU A 340 4.21 -0.06 -20.21
C LEU A 340 5.30 -1.13 -20.40
N GLN A 341 5.88 -1.20 -21.60
CA GLN A 341 7.16 -1.90 -21.82
C GLN A 341 8.30 -1.07 -21.19
N LEU A 342 8.64 -1.34 -19.92
CA LEU A 342 9.74 -0.64 -19.24
C LEU A 342 11.07 -1.40 -19.30
N THR A 343 11.06 -2.71 -19.59
CA THR A 343 12.22 -3.60 -19.42
C THR A 343 13.42 -3.29 -20.33
N SER A 344 13.24 -2.50 -21.40
CA SER A 344 14.32 -2.09 -22.32
C SER A 344 14.58 -0.59 -22.38
N VAL A 345 13.75 0.23 -21.74
CA VAL A 345 13.82 1.70 -21.85
C VAL A 345 13.92 2.42 -20.51
N ALA A 346 13.60 1.77 -19.39
CA ALA A 346 13.62 2.41 -18.07
C ALA A 346 14.91 2.09 -17.30
N GLY A 347 15.59 3.15 -16.85
CA GLY A 347 16.65 3.06 -15.84
C GLY A 347 16.12 3.17 -14.41
N ALA A 348 14.95 3.81 -14.22
CA ALA A 348 14.24 3.86 -12.94
C ALA A 348 12.73 4.05 -13.16
N VAL A 349 11.90 3.52 -12.28
CA VAL A 349 10.44 3.68 -12.30
C VAL A 349 10.01 4.60 -11.18
N VAL A 350 9.03 5.47 -11.47
CA VAL A 350 8.40 6.38 -10.51
C VAL A 350 7.04 5.83 -10.11
N THR A 351 6.88 5.51 -8.84
CA THR A 351 5.66 4.94 -8.28
C THR A 351 5.18 5.74 -7.09
N ASN A 352 3.86 5.84 -6.95
CA ASN A 352 3.26 6.04 -5.66
C ASN A 352 3.04 4.67 -5.02
N LEU A 353 3.83 4.36 -3.98
CA LEU A 353 3.81 3.07 -3.30
C LEU A 353 2.98 3.19 -2.03
N THR A 354 1.97 2.35 -1.87
CA THR A 354 1.10 2.36 -0.69
C THR A 354 1.21 1.06 0.07
N VAL A 355 1.43 1.14 1.39
CA VAL A 355 1.23 0.02 2.31
C VAL A 355 -0.12 0.16 3.00
N THR A 356 -0.83 -0.94 3.17
CA THR A 356 -2.13 -1.01 3.85
C THR A 356 -2.29 -2.36 4.49
N ASP A 357 -3.30 -2.54 5.32
CA ASP A 357 -3.48 -3.77 6.10
C ASP A 357 -2.17 -4.15 6.82
N THR A 358 -1.56 -3.18 7.49
CA THR A 358 -0.26 -3.35 8.17
C THR A 358 -0.44 -4.10 9.48
N MET A 359 0.24 -5.25 9.64
CA MET A 359 -0.03 -6.19 10.75
C MET A 359 0.71 -5.89 12.05
N ALA A 360 1.83 -5.18 11.96
CA ALA A 360 2.60 -4.64 13.07
C ALA A 360 3.41 -3.45 12.57
N ASP A 361 4.00 -2.68 13.48
CA ASP A 361 4.93 -1.60 13.15
C ASP A 361 6.07 -2.13 12.27
N GLY A 362 6.44 -1.35 11.25
CA GLY A 362 7.39 -1.84 10.28
C GLY A 362 7.81 -0.82 9.24
N PHE A 363 8.59 -1.32 8.29
CA PHE A 363 9.05 -0.56 7.15
C PHE A 363 9.15 -1.44 5.90
N LEU A 364 9.13 -0.78 4.74
CA LEU A 364 9.30 -1.38 3.43
C LEU A 364 10.50 -0.75 2.75
N SER A 365 11.29 -1.55 2.03
CA SER A 365 12.39 -1.09 1.18
C SER A 365 12.09 -1.43 -0.28
N ALA A 366 12.13 -0.42 -1.15
CA ALA A 366 11.99 -0.58 -2.60
C ALA A 366 13.35 -0.45 -3.31
N PHE A 367 13.72 -1.45 -4.11
CA PHE A 367 15.05 -1.54 -4.73
C PHE A 367 15.00 -2.32 -6.06
N PRO A 368 16.03 -2.23 -6.94
CA PRO A 368 16.09 -3.03 -8.16
C PRO A 368 16.01 -4.53 -7.85
N ALA A 369 15.14 -5.27 -8.56
CA ALA A 369 14.95 -6.68 -8.28
C ALA A 369 16.24 -7.48 -8.50
N ARG A 370 16.46 -8.48 -7.65
CA ARG A 370 17.63 -9.38 -7.71
C ARG A 370 18.97 -8.66 -7.66
N THR A 371 19.03 -7.57 -6.92
CA THR A 371 20.28 -6.93 -6.46
C THR A 371 20.35 -7.00 -4.93
N PRO A 372 21.51 -6.70 -4.30
CA PRO A 372 21.58 -6.57 -2.86
C PRO A 372 20.55 -5.56 -2.34
N ARG A 373 19.77 -5.96 -1.32
CA ARG A 373 18.81 -5.08 -0.63
C ARG A 373 19.58 -3.98 0.12
N PRO A 374 19.20 -2.70 -0.02
CA PRO A 374 19.81 -1.61 0.73
C PRO A 374 19.41 -1.66 2.21
N GLY A 375 20.25 -1.10 3.08
CA GLY A 375 19.97 -0.94 4.52
C GLY A 375 19.05 0.24 4.85
N THR A 376 18.19 0.66 3.91
CA THR A 376 17.36 1.87 3.97
C THR A 376 15.88 1.51 3.96
N SER A 377 15.04 2.41 4.48
CA SER A 377 13.57 2.25 4.43
C SER A 377 12.96 3.29 3.50
N THR A 378 12.04 2.85 2.64
CA THR A 378 11.25 3.69 1.75
C THR A 378 9.98 4.18 2.44
N ILE A 379 9.27 3.31 3.14
CA ILE A 379 8.02 3.64 3.84
C ILE A 379 8.11 3.11 5.26
N ASN A 380 7.63 3.89 6.23
CA ASN A 380 7.50 3.49 7.63
C ASN A 380 6.03 3.62 8.04
N TRP A 381 5.57 2.67 8.86
CA TRP A 381 4.19 2.64 9.35
C TRP A 381 4.13 2.10 10.77
N THR A 382 3.04 2.43 11.46
CA THR A 382 2.58 1.68 12.62
C THR A 382 1.46 0.73 12.22
N THR A 383 1.12 -0.17 13.12
CA THR A 383 0.03 -1.14 12.96
C THR A 383 -1.28 -0.48 12.50
N ASP A 384 -2.01 -1.13 11.58
CA ASP A 384 -3.28 -0.70 10.98
C ASP A 384 -3.25 0.67 10.26
N GLN A 385 -2.08 1.18 9.90
CA GLN A 385 -1.98 2.35 9.05
C GLN A 385 -2.03 2.01 7.57
N THR A 386 -2.65 2.90 6.79
CA THR A 386 -2.48 2.99 5.34
C THR A 386 -1.63 4.20 5.01
N VAL A 387 -0.52 3.98 4.32
CA VAL A 387 0.51 5.00 4.08
C VAL A 387 1.02 4.91 2.67
N ALA A 388 1.04 6.04 1.96
CA ALA A 388 1.70 6.17 0.67
C ALA A 388 3.05 6.91 0.78
N ASN A 389 3.99 6.56 -0.10
CA ASN A 389 5.18 7.37 -0.37
C ASN A 389 5.52 7.37 -1.87
N LEU A 390 5.96 8.51 -2.40
CA LEU A 390 6.68 8.55 -3.67
C LEU A 390 7.90 7.65 -3.59
N THR A 391 8.13 6.89 -4.65
CA THR A 391 9.30 6.05 -4.79
C THR A 391 9.86 6.20 -6.19
N ILE A 392 11.17 6.47 -6.27
CA ILE A 392 11.93 6.37 -7.51
C ILE A 392 12.83 5.16 -7.34
N THR A 393 12.52 4.06 -8.02
CA THR A 393 13.23 2.79 -7.84
C THR A 393 14.06 2.51 -9.10
N PRO A 394 15.40 2.39 -9.00
CA PRO A 394 16.21 1.90 -10.11
C PRO A 394 15.63 0.58 -10.65
N TRP A 395 15.49 0.47 -11.96
CA TRP A 395 14.87 -0.68 -12.62
C TRP A 395 15.94 -1.70 -12.96
N SER A 396 15.75 -2.97 -12.60
CA SER A 396 16.68 -4.03 -13.02
C SER A 396 16.15 -4.82 -14.22
N THR A 397 17.00 -5.66 -14.83
CA THR A 397 16.58 -6.62 -15.85
C THR A 397 15.57 -7.66 -15.34
N ALA A 398 15.34 -7.73 -14.02
CA ALA A 398 14.28 -8.52 -13.39
C ALA A 398 13.14 -7.67 -12.80
N GLY A 399 13.25 -6.34 -12.87
CA GLY A 399 12.23 -5.39 -12.41
C GLY A 399 12.55 -4.67 -11.10
N ALA A 400 11.52 -4.44 -10.28
CA ALA A 400 11.63 -3.82 -8.96
C ALA A 400 11.27 -4.82 -7.86
N ALA A 401 11.82 -4.66 -6.66
CA ALA A 401 11.57 -5.51 -5.51
C ALA A 401 11.16 -4.69 -4.29
N TYR A 402 10.23 -5.24 -3.51
CA TYR A 402 9.67 -4.65 -2.31
C TYR A 402 9.85 -5.62 -1.14
N TYR A 403 10.75 -5.29 -0.23
CA TYR A 403 10.94 -6.00 1.03
C TYR A 403 10.02 -5.42 2.10
N ALA A 404 9.33 -6.25 2.88
CA ALA A 404 8.58 -5.79 4.05
C ALA A 404 9.16 -6.37 5.35
N PHE A 405 9.44 -5.52 6.33
CA PHE A 405 9.87 -5.95 7.67
C PHE A 405 8.74 -6.64 8.42
N SER A 406 7.52 -6.09 8.30
CA SER A 406 6.30 -6.65 8.87
C SER A 406 5.31 -6.94 7.76
N GLU A 407 4.42 -7.92 7.95
CA GLU A 407 3.42 -8.31 6.96
C GLU A 407 2.50 -7.13 6.63
N THR A 408 2.33 -6.87 5.33
CA THR A 408 1.52 -5.78 4.82
C THR A 408 1.04 -6.09 3.42
N ASP A 409 -0.10 -5.50 3.03
CA ASP A 409 -0.46 -5.38 1.63
C ASP A 409 0.24 -4.17 1.00
N VAL A 410 0.59 -4.29 -0.28
CA VAL A 410 1.31 -3.31 -1.08
C VAL A 410 0.54 -3.03 -2.36
N ILE A 411 0.35 -1.75 -2.65
CA ILE A 411 -0.24 -1.23 -3.88
C ILE A 411 0.81 -0.39 -4.59
N VAL A 412 1.02 -0.65 -5.88
CA VAL A 412 2.00 0.07 -6.71
C VAL A 412 1.26 0.76 -7.84
N ASP A 413 1.18 2.09 -7.76
CA ASP A 413 0.66 2.92 -8.84
C ASP A 413 1.84 3.58 -9.57
N VAL A 414 2.04 3.28 -10.86
CA VAL A 414 3.10 3.87 -11.69
C VAL A 414 2.64 5.21 -12.24
N THR A 415 3.50 6.22 -12.16
CA THR A 415 3.24 7.61 -12.63
C THR A 415 4.22 8.08 -13.70
N GLY A 416 5.26 7.28 -13.97
CA GLY A 416 6.22 7.53 -15.02
C GLY A 416 7.51 6.74 -14.82
N TYR A 417 8.50 7.00 -15.65
CA TYR A 417 9.82 6.37 -15.58
C TYR A 417 10.91 7.30 -16.10
N PHE A 418 12.15 7.05 -15.67
CA PHE A 418 13.34 7.67 -16.24
C PHE A 418 13.94 6.75 -17.28
N THR A 419 14.28 7.28 -18.45
CA THR A 419 14.89 6.52 -19.54
C THR A 419 16.27 5.99 -19.14
N GLY A 420 16.74 4.95 -19.82
CA GLY A 420 18.11 4.46 -19.70
C GLY A 420 18.19 2.94 -19.56
N PRO A 421 19.41 2.39 -19.51
CA PRO A 421 19.59 0.95 -19.35
C PRO A 421 19.16 0.50 -17.96
N ALA A 422 18.48 -0.64 -17.92
CA ALA A 422 18.17 -1.33 -16.67
C ALA A 422 19.45 -1.82 -15.98
N VAL A 423 19.46 -1.81 -14.65
CA VAL A 423 20.50 -2.40 -13.82
C VAL A 423 20.52 -3.92 -14.06
N THR A 424 21.70 -4.51 -14.24
CA THR A 424 21.79 -5.98 -14.39
C THR A 424 21.39 -6.68 -13.09
N ALA A 425 20.35 -7.52 -13.16
CA ALA A 425 20.01 -8.46 -12.09
C ALA A 425 21.13 -9.51 -11.93
N THR A 426 21.67 -9.66 -10.72
CA THR A 426 22.78 -10.59 -10.43
C THR A 426 22.40 -11.71 -9.46
N GLY A 427 21.30 -11.54 -8.72
CA GLY A 427 20.78 -12.52 -7.77
C GLY A 427 19.68 -13.42 -8.33
N THR A 428 19.19 -14.31 -7.47
CA THR A 428 17.98 -15.10 -7.71
C THR A 428 16.74 -14.38 -7.18
N ARG A 429 15.56 -14.80 -7.63
CA ARG A 429 14.30 -14.29 -7.11
C ARG A 429 14.19 -14.54 -5.61
N ALA A 430 13.98 -13.48 -4.85
CA ALA A 430 13.86 -13.60 -3.40
C ALA A 430 12.53 -14.24 -3.00
N PRO A 431 12.47 -14.98 -1.88
CA PRO A 431 11.23 -15.56 -1.41
C PRO A 431 10.32 -14.47 -0.84
N ASN A 432 9.02 -14.57 -1.14
CA ASN A 432 7.97 -14.05 -0.27
C ASN A 432 7.09 -15.22 0.10
N THR A 433 7.55 -15.90 1.14
CA THR A 433 6.98 -17.10 1.73
C THR A 433 6.28 -16.72 3.01
N VAL A 434 5.16 -17.36 3.28
CA VAL A 434 4.48 -17.26 4.58
C VAL A 434 5.52 -17.57 5.69
N PRO A 435 5.73 -16.69 6.67
CA PRO A 435 6.70 -16.93 7.73
C PRO A 435 6.25 -18.15 8.53
N GLY A 436 7.11 -19.18 8.60
CA GLY A 436 6.81 -20.44 9.28
C GLY A 436 6.28 -21.58 8.40
N TYR A 437 6.44 -21.55 7.08
CA TYR A 437 6.05 -22.66 6.20
C TYR A 437 7.22 -23.43 5.58
N THR A 438 8.34 -23.56 6.29
CA THR A 438 9.43 -24.48 5.93
C THR A 438 9.25 -25.81 6.67
N GLY A 439 8.28 -26.62 6.22
CA GLY A 439 8.24 -28.06 6.53
C GLY A 439 7.88 -28.49 7.95
N GLU A 440 7.64 -27.57 8.88
CA GLU A 440 7.22 -27.90 10.25
C GLU A 440 5.71 -27.71 10.42
N SER A 441 5.07 -28.72 10.98
CA SER A 441 3.66 -28.69 11.30
C SER A 441 3.37 -27.58 12.32
N PRO A 442 2.15 -26.99 12.37
CA PRO A 442 1.74 -25.98 13.36
C PRO A 442 1.95 -26.31 14.85
N TYR A 443 2.52 -27.47 15.18
CA TYR A 443 2.79 -27.98 16.51
C TYR A 443 4.17 -27.59 17.07
N ASP A 444 5.12 -27.14 16.25
CA ASP A 444 6.53 -27.01 16.70
C ASP A 444 6.92 -25.59 17.20
N LEU A 445 6.05 -24.58 17.08
CA LEU A 445 6.36 -23.17 17.40
C LEU A 445 6.14 -22.73 18.87
N VAL A 446 5.72 -23.60 19.80
CA VAL A 446 5.23 -23.17 21.13
C VAL A 446 5.93 -23.85 22.31
N ARG A 447 7.22 -24.20 22.18
CA ARG A 447 7.87 -25.03 23.20
C ARG A 447 8.65 -24.38 24.33
N GLU A 448 8.85 -23.06 24.38
CA GLU A 448 9.74 -22.50 25.41
C GLU A 448 9.23 -21.17 25.98
N SER A 449 8.43 -21.21 27.07
CA SER A 449 8.39 -20.15 28.13
C SER A 449 7.20 -20.22 29.13
N VAL A 450 6.67 -21.39 29.53
CA VAL A 450 5.69 -21.43 30.65
C VAL A 450 6.00 -22.56 31.63
N ALA A 451 5.98 -22.25 32.93
CA ALA A 451 6.21 -23.21 33.99
C ALA A 451 5.06 -24.26 34.05
N PRO A 452 5.32 -25.51 34.48
CA PRO A 452 4.30 -26.55 34.51
C PRO A 452 3.13 -26.18 35.43
N GLY A 453 1.90 -26.14 34.88
CA GLY A 453 0.66 -26.05 35.66
C GLY A 453 -0.07 -24.70 35.69
N VAL A 454 0.46 -23.66 35.03
CA VAL A 454 -0.23 -22.38 34.81
C VAL A 454 -0.28 -22.11 33.31
N TRP A 455 -1.47 -21.89 32.74
CA TRP A 455 -1.65 -21.89 31.28
C TRP A 455 -1.94 -20.51 30.66
N ALA A 456 -2.40 -19.52 31.44
CA ALA A 456 -2.45 -18.09 31.06
C ALA A 456 -2.80 -17.21 32.27
N VAL A 457 -2.40 -15.93 32.21
CA VAL A 457 -2.89 -14.85 33.09
C VAL A 457 -3.55 -13.78 32.22
N LEU A 458 -4.84 -13.50 32.45
CA LEU A 458 -5.64 -12.47 31.78
C LEU A 458 -5.90 -11.35 32.78
N GLY A 459 -5.02 -10.33 32.84
CA GLY A 459 -5.07 -9.35 33.92
C GLY A 459 -4.89 -10.05 35.28
N ASP A 460 -5.94 -10.04 36.11
CA ASP A 460 -5.90 -10.59 37.48
C ASP A 460 -6.37 -12.06 37.54
N VAL A 461 -6.70 -12.66 36.39
CA VAL A 461 -7.34 -13.97 36.29
C VAL A 461 -6.31 -15.05 35.95
N GLU A 462 -6.07 -15.96 36.89
CA GLU A 462 -5.18 -17.11 36.73
C GLU A 462 -5.97 -18.36 36.27
N MET A 463 -5.52 -19.05 35.21
CA MET A 463 -6.18 -20.26 34.67
C MET A 463 -5.41 -21.55 35.01
N ARG A 464 -6.07 -22.51 35.70
CA ARG A 464 -5.52 -23.80 36.16
C ARG A 464 -6.34 -25.00 35.64
N THR A 465 -5.69 -26.14 35.40
CA THR A 465 -6.34 -27.40 34.96
C THR A 465 -6.78 -28.29 36.14
N VAL A 466 -7.95 -28.91 36.04
CA VAL A 466 -8.34 -30.06 36.87
C VAL A 466 -8.14 -31.35 36.05
N PRO A 467 -7.62 -32.46 36.61
CA PRO A 467 -7.41 -33.68 35.85
C PRO A 467 -8.74 -34.35 35.49
N ALA A 468 -8.88 -34.70 34.20
CA ALA A 468 -9.82 -35.66 33.60
C ALA A 468 -11.22 -35.78 34.24
N LEU A 469 -12.25 -35.26 33.54
CA LEU A 469 -13.63 -35.62 33.86
C LEU A 469 -13.93 -37.05 33.37
N PRO A 470 -14.48 -37.93 34.22
CA PRO A 470 -14.94 -39.25 33.79
C PRO A 470 -16.30 -39.10 33.09
N GLY A 471 -16.33 -39.34 31.78
CA GLY A 471 -17.57 -39.35 31.00
C GLY A 471 -17.32 -38.90 29.57
N GLY A 472 -17.33 -39.85 28.64
CA GLY A 472 -16.95 -39.65 27.25
C GLY A 472 -17.79 -38.60 26.51
N ALA A 473 -17.08 -37.61 25.98
CA ALA A 473 -17.16 -37.17 24.59
C ALA A 473 -15.76 -36.63 24.24
N ALA A 474 -14.89 -37.53 23.77
CA ALA A 474 -13.69 -37.11 23.06
C ALA A 474 -14.17 -36.41 21.77
N GLY A 475 -14.14 -35.07 21.74
CA GLY A 475 -14.69 -34.34 20.59
C GLY A 475 -14.34 -32.86 20.49
N VAL A 476 -14.40 -32.05 21.55
CA VAL A 476 -14.37 -30.58 21.37
C VAL A 476 -13.52 -29.82 22.41
N ALA A 477 -12.66 -30.51 23.17
CA ALA A 477 -11.68 -29.90 24.07
C ALA A 477 -10.25 -30.32 23.72
N ALA A 478 -9.91 -30.32 22.43
CA ALA A 478 -8.61 -30.77 21.92
C ALA A 478 -7.81 -29.67 21.21
N THR A 479 -8.13 -28.40 21.44
CA THR A 479 -7.28 -27.30 20.96
C THR A 479 -6.09 -27.22 21.91
N SER A 480 -4.93 -27.70 21.47
CA SER A 480 -3.72 -27.69 22.29
C SER A 480 -3.39 -26.25 22.74
N PRO A 481 -2.70 -26.07 23.88
CA PRO A 481 -2.16 -24.77 24.32
C PRO A 481 -1.44 -24.02 23.19
N ASP A 482 -0.73 -24.78 22.36
CA ASP A 482 -0.02 -24.30 21.18
C ASP A 482 -0.97 -23.74 20.12
N ARG A 483 -2.14 -24.37 19.91
CA ARG A 483 -3.18 -23.90 19.00
C ARG A 483 -3.95 -22.68 19.52
N ILE A 484 -4.08 -22.52 20.84
CA ILE A 484 -4.71 -21.33 21.46
C ILE A 484 -3.75 -20.13 21.44
N ALA A 485 -2.46 -20.36 21.74
CA ALA A 485 -1.40 -19.36 21.60
C ALA A 485 -1.21 -18.97 20.12
N PHE A 486 -1.25 -19.95 19.22
CA PHE A 486 -1.26 -19.74 17.77
C PHE A 486 -2.52 -18.98 17.34
N ALA A 487 -3.73 -19.36 17.76
CA ALA A 487 -4.94 -18.61 17.46
C ALA A 487 -4.85 -17.17 17.99
N ARG A 488 -4.32 -16.93 19.19
CA ARG A 488 -4.07 -15.58 19.72
C ARG A 488 -3.05 -14.81 18.87
N PHE A 489 -1.95 -15.45 18.46
CA PHE A 489 -0.95 -14.87 17.57
C PHE A 489 -1.54 -14.56 16.19
N ILE A 490 -2.32 -15.46 15.61
CA ILE A 490 -3.04 -15.30 14.35
C ILE A 490 -4.09 -14.16 14.45
N TYR A 491 -4.86 -14.12 15.54
CA TYR A 491 -5.85 -13.07 15.86
C TYR A 491 -5.21 -11.68 15.98
N GLN A 492 -4.01 -11.61 16.54
CA GLN A 492 -3.29 -10.36 16.72
C GLN A 492 -2.53 -9.96 15.43
N PHE A 493 -1.94 -10.92 14.70
CA PHE A 493 -0.85 -10.62 13.76
C PHE A 493 -1.00 -11.16 12.31
N ARG A 494 -2.12 -11.80 11.92
CA ARG A 494 -2.30 -12.29 10.52
C ARG A 494 -3.54 -11.71 9.83
N ARG A 495 -3.72 -11.96 8.55
CA ARG A 495 -4.86 -11.46 7.72
C ARG A 495 -6.26 -11.73 8.26
N SER A 496 -7.23 -10.97 7.73
CA SER A 496 -8.66 -10.97 8.06
C SER A 496 -9.33 -12.34 8.16
N VAL A 497 -9.04 -13.29 7.27
CA VAL A 497 -9.61 -14.65 7.32
C VAL A 497 -9.04 -15.45 8.50
N ALA A 498 -7.72 -15.42 8.70
CA ALA A 498 -7.09 -16.09 9.82
C ALA A 498 -7.49 -15.45 11.16
N ARG A 499 -7.65 -14.11 11.20
CA ARG A 499 -8.18 -13.36 12.35
C ARG A 499 -9.62 -13.69 12.68
N SER A 500 -10.48 -13.83 11.66
CA SER A 500 -11.89 -14.15 11.90
C SER A 500 -12.07 -15.58 12.38
N VAL A 501 -11.27 -16.52 11.83
CA VAL A 501 -11.16 -17.89 12.34
C VAL A 501 -10.64 -17.88 13.78
N ALA A 502 -9.59 -17.11 14.09
CA ALA A 502 -9.07 -17.05 15.44
C ALA A 502 -10.02 -16.36 16.44
N ALA A 503 -10.74 -15.31 16.02
CA ALA A 503 -11.79 -14.67 16.81
C ALA A 503 -12.94 -15.64 17.08
N HIS A 504 -13.27 -16.46 16.09
CA HIS A 504 -14.24 -17.55 16.21
C HIS A 504 -13.75 -18.62 17.21
N GLU A 505 -12.49 -19.06 17.16
CA GLU A 505 -11.89 -19.96 18.16
C GLU A 505 -11.90 -19.37 19.58
N VAL A 506 -11.62 -18.06 19.71
CA VAL A 506 -11.75 -17.35 21.00
C VAL A 506 -13.21 -17.34 21.47
N GLY A 507 -14.17 -17.20 20.55
CA GLY A 507 -15.59 -17.32 20.83
C GLY A 507 -15.99 -18.70 21.39
N HIS A 508 -15.41 -19.79 20.87
CA HIS A 508 -15.58 -21.13 21.43
C HIS A 508 -15.10 -21.22 22.88
N ILE A 509 -13.91 -20.69 23.15
CA ILE A 509 -13.32 -20.69 24.50
C ILE A 509 -14.19 -19.91 25.49
N LEU A 510 -14.66 -18.72 25.10
CA LEU A 510 -15.48 -17.86 25.95
C LEU A 510 -16.86 -18.47 26.23
N THR A 511 -17.48 -19.07 25.22
CA THR A 511 -18.76 -19.79 25.35
C THR A 511 -18.64 -20.94 26.35
N TRP A 512 -17.55 -21.71 26.24
CA TRP A 512 -17.34 -22.85 27.13
C TRP A 512 -17.07 -22.42 28.57
N ARG A 513 -16.28 -21.36 28.76
CA ARG A 513 -16.05 -20.79 30.09
C ARG A 513 -17.35 -20.32 30.73
N TRP A 514 -18.22 -19.65 29.99
CA TRP A 514 -19.53 -19.21 30.47
C TRP A 514 -20.40 -20.39 30.94
N LEU A 515 -20.44 -21.49 30.18
CA LEU A 515 -21.14 -22.73 30.57
C LEU A 515 -20.63 -23.32 31.88
N GLN A 516 -19.34 -23.16 32.18
CA GLN A 516 -18.74 -23.69 33.41
C GLN A 516 -18.91 -22.78 34.63
N THR A 517 -18.87 -21.47 34.43
CA THR A 517 -18.77 -20.52 35.55
C THR A 517 -20.10 -19.91 35.96
N VAL A 518 -21.13 -19.97 35.10
CA VAL A 518 -22.45 -19.38 35.39
C VAL A 518 -23.41 -20.45 35.93
N PRO A 519 -23.88 -20.33 37.19
CA PRO A 519 -24.80 -21.29 37.77
C PRO A 519 -26.10 -21.42 36.96
N GLY A 520 -26.43 -22.65 36.55
CA GLY A 520 -27.64 -22.94 35.77
C GLY A 520 -27.46 -22.82 34.25
N ALA A 521 -26.30 -22.40 33.76
CA ALA A 521 -25.90 -22.61 32.38
C ALA A 521 -25.64 -24.11 32.15
N SER A 522 -26.08 -24.65 31.01
CA SER A 522 -25.91 -26.07 30.68
C SER A 522 -25.76 -26.24 29.18
N GLU A 523 -25.00 -27.23 28.74
CA GLU A 523 -24.78 -27.57 27.33
C GLU A 523 -26.11 -27.77 26.55
N ALA A 524 -27.14 -28.26 27.23
CA ALA A 524 -28.50 -28.36 26.69
C ALA A 524 -29.13 -27.02 26.24
N ARG A 525 -28.65 -25.87 26.74
CA ARG A 525 -29.10 -24.53 26.33
C ARG A 525 -28.46 -24.08 25.02
N VAL A 526 -27.29 -24.61 24.65
CA VAL A 526 -26.54 -24.24 23.45
C VAL A 526 -26.92 -25.13 22.25
N GLN A 527 -27.93 -26.00 22.39
CA GLN A 527 -28.62 -26.73 21.30
C GLN A 527 -27.71 -27.28 20.17
N SER A 528 -26.85 -28.25 20.49
CA SER A 528 -25.97 -28.99 19.55
C SER A 528 -24.73 -28.23 19.05
N ILE A 529 -23.86 -28.92 18.29
CA ILE A 529 -22.65 -28.36 17.67
C ILE A 529 -22.98 -27.05 16.92
N GLY A 530 -24.10 -26.99 16.20
CA GLY A 530 -24.49 -25.78 15.46
C GLY A 530 -24.73 -24.54 16.33
N GLY A 531 -25.18 -24.69 17.58
CA GLY A 531 -25.35 -23.55 18.48
C GLY A 531 -24.04 -23.11 19.15
N HIS A 532 -23.09 -24.03 19.37
CA HIS A 532 -21.73 -23.67 19.79
C HIS A 532 -21.03 -22.84 18.73
N GLU A 533 -21.13 -23.28 17.46
CA GLU A 533 -20.58 -22.55 16.32
C GLU A 533 -21.22 -21.16 16.15
N CYS A 534 -22.55 -21.03 16.28
CA CYS A 534 -23.21 -19.71 16.19
C CYS A 534 -22.83 -18.77 17.34
N MET A 535 -22.64 -19.29 18.56
CA MET A 535 -22.19 -18.46 19.70
C MET A 535 -20.74 -18.00 19.52
N ALA A 536 -19.86 -18.91 19.07
CA ALA A 536 -18.48 -18.60 18.76
C ALA A 536 -18.35 -17.53 17.67
N GLU A 537 -19.16 -17.65 16.62
CA GLU A 537 -19.29 -16.69 15.53
C GLU A 537 -19.78 -15.31 16.03
N ALA A 538 -20.84 -15.27 16.85
CA ALA A 538 -21.39 -14.03 17.39
C ALA A 538 -20.41 -13.29 18.31
N ILE A 539 -19.71 -14.03 19.19
CA ILE A 539 -18.68 -13.47 20.07
C ILE A 539 -17.47 -13.01 19.25
N GLY A 540 -17.04 -13.79 18.26
CA GLY A 540 -15.98 -13.42 17.34
C GLY A 540 -16.28 -12.09 16.63
N ARG A 541 -17.51 -11.92 16.12
CA ARG A 541 -17.98 -10.66 15.50
C ARG A 541 -17.97 -9.48 16.47
N LEU A 542 -18.41 -9.67 17.70
CA LEU A 542 -18.41 -8.62 18.72
C LEU A 542 -17.00 -8.19 19.12
N LEU A 543 -16.10 -9.15 19.34
CA LEU A 543 -14.69 -8.88 19.62
C LEU A 543 -14.01 -8.14 18.45
N PHE A 544 -14.35 -8.53 17.22
CA PHE A 544 -13.86 -7.86 16.01
C PHE A 544 -14.38 -6.41 15.91
N ALA A 545 -15.65 -6.18 16.20
CA ALA A 545 -16.27 -4.86 16.20
C ALA A 545 -15.76 -3.93 17.31
N GLN A 546 -15.49 -4.45 18.52
CA GLN A 546 -14.91 -3.67 19.61
C GLN A 546 -13.51 -3.13 19.31
N LEU A 547 -12.78 -3.79 18.41
CA LEU A 547 -11.49 -3.32 17.91
C LEU A 547 -11.61 -2.29 16.77
N GLY A 548 -12.83 -1.79 16.47
CA GLY A 548 -13.07 -0.84 15.40
C GLY A 548 -12.94 -1.44 13.99
N ARG A 549 -13.08 -2.77 13.86
CA ARG A 549 -12.89 -3.49 12.59
C ARG A 549 -14.23 -3.98 12.03
N PHE A 550 -14.39 -3.92 10.71
CA PHE A 550 -15.69 -4.16 10.05
C PHE A 550 -15.72 -5.35 9.07
N ASN A 551 -14.57 -5.95 8.76
CA ASN A 551 -14.43 -7.03 7.75
C ASN A 551 -14.28 -8.43 8.37
N TYR A 552 -15.23 -8.84 9.20
CA TYR A 552 -15.27 -10.20 9.77
C TYR A 552 -15.77 -11.21 8.73
N GLN A 553 -15.00 -12.26 8.47
CA GLN A 553 -15.35 -13.38 7.56
C GLN A 553 -15.71 -14.63 8.39
N PRO A 554 -16.86 -15.28 8.16
CA PRO A 554 -17.18 -16.52 8.88
C PRO A 554 -16.06 -17.56 8.74
N GLY A 555 -15.63 -18.16 9.85
CA GLY A 555 -14.55 -19.14 9.85
C GLY A 555 -14.87 -20.41 9.04
N TYR A 556 -16.16 -20.72 8.88
CA TYR A 556 -16.67 -21.92 8.21
C TYR A 556 -17.78 -21.60 7.19
N GLY A 557 -17.46 -20.79 6.18
CA GLY A 557 -18.30 -20.62 4.97
C GLY A 557 -19.68 -19.97 5.22
N THR A 558 -20.51 -19.93 4.18
CA THR A 558 -21.79 -19.19 4.17
C THR A 558 -22.88 -19.79 5.07
N THR A 559 -22.66 -21.00 5.59
CA THR A 559 -23.60 -21.79 6.41
C THR A 559 -23.96 -21.16 7.76
N LEU A 560 -23.17 -20.20 8.25
CA LEU A 560 -23.37 -19.54 9.56
C LEU A 560 -23.59 -18.02 9.45
N ILE A 561 -23.81 -17.50 8.24
CA ILE A 561 -24.09 -16.07 8.01
C ILE A 561 -25.39 -15.61 8.69
N GLU A 562 -26.33 -16.55 8.92
CA GLU A 562 -27.60 -16.28 9.60
C GLU A 562 -27.50 -16.21 11.13
N CYS A 563 -26.31 -16.39 11.73
CA CYS A 563 -26.05 -16.12 13.15
C CYS A 563 -26.04 -14.60 13.39
N SER A 564 -27.17 -13.94 13.12
CA SER A 564 -27.41 -12.53 13.44
C SER A 564 -27.33 -12.35 14.97
N THR A 565 -26.86 -11.18 15.41
CA THR A 565 -26.83 -10.80 16.84
C THR A 565 -28.23 -10.73 17.49
N SER A 566 -29.28 -11.08 16.74
CA SER A 566 -30.67 -11.19 17.19
C SER A 566 -31.26 -12.61 17.10
N VAL A 567 -30.49 -13.68 16.91
CA VAL A 567 -31.08 -15.02 16.92
C VAL A 567 -31.53 -15.36 18.35
N ALA A 568 -32.84 -15.27 18.55
CA ALA A 568 -33.58 -15.89 19.64
C ALA A 568 -33.47 -17.42 19.59
N ALA A 569 -32.25 -17.96 19.64
CA ALA A 569 -31.98 -19.35 19.97
C ALA A 569 -31.94 -19.46 21.49
N GLY A 570 -33.13 -19.58 22.10
CA GLY A 570 -33.28 -19.98 23.50
C GLY A 570 -32.72 -19.00 24.54
N ASN A 571 -33.42 -17.88 24.77
CA ASN A 571 -33.30 -17.07 26.00
C ASN A 571 -31.87 -16.68 26.45
N LEU A 572 -30.93 -16.51 25.52
CA LEU A 572 -29.60 -15.99 25.85
C LEU A 572 -29.48 -14.54 25.38
N ALA A 573 -29.38 -13.61 26.33
CA ALA A 573 -28.94 -12.25 26.08
C ALA A 573 -27.45 -12.15 26.42
N LEU A 574 -26.65 -11.62 25.49
CA LEU A 574 -25.22 -11.37 25.67
C LEU A 574 -25.06 -9.90 26.06
N GLU A 575 -24.81 -9.65 27.35
CA GLU A 575 -24.49 -8.31 27.86
C GLU A 575 -22.97 -8.24 28.05
N VAL A 576 -22.31 -7.38 27.26
CA VAL A 576 -20.88 -7.12 27.38
C VAL A 576 -20.70 -5.97 28.36
N VAL A 577 -20.38 -6.28 29.61
CA VAL A 577 -20.11 -5.29 30.64
C VAL A 577 -18.61 -4.95 30.58
N SER A 578 -18.29 -3.71 30.21
CA SER A 578 -16.94 -3.17 30.32
C SER A 578 -16.68 -2.81 31.79
N THR A 579 -15.47 -3.06 32.29
CA THR A 579 -15.10 -2.62 33.65
C THR A 579 -14.74 -1.13 33.70
N THR A 580 -14.75 -0.44 32.55
CA THR A 580 -14.40 0.97 32.42
C THR A 580 -15.52 1.87 31.86
N THR A 581 -16.68 1.30 31.49
CA THR A 581 -17.94 1.98 31.12
C THR A 581 -19.09 1.00 31.25
#